data_AF-A0A6G0VL48-F1
#
_entry.id   AF-A0A6G0VL48-F1
#
_cell.length_a   1.000
_cell.length_b   1.000
_cell.length_c   1.000
_cell.angle_alpha   90.00
_cell.angle_beta   90.00
_cell.angle_gamma   90.00
#
_symmetry.space_group_name_H-M   'P 1'
#
loop_
_entity.id
_entity.type
_entity.pdbx_description
1 polymer ?
#
loop_
_entity_poly.entity_id
_entity_poly.type
_entity_poly.pdbx_seq_one_letter_code
_entity_poly.pdbx_strand_id
1 'polypeptide(L)'
;MDPINPYDTDDRISKGRFNRVFEILKSDVIYGDDTQQCPSLTPISCPVENVPKQEDAFNCGVYIIYYAFKTMDSSKFSLEFDPNLHREYLKAYLLENSEDMTNICLYCIWHLDKHRCQPDDEYVECISCSLCCRWIAINCIPKENRIVNYAINDFFCLLCQK
;
A
#
# COMPACT_ATOMS: atom_id res chain seq x y z
N MET A 1 23.23 -23.99 3.31
CA MET A 1 23.02 -22.77 2.50
C MET A 1 22.43 -21.77 3.45
N ASP A 2 23.16 -20.69 3.73
CA ASP A 2 22.67 -19.62 4.59
C ASP A 2 21.52 -18.87 3.89
N PRO A 3 20.50 -18.41 4.62
CA PRO A 3 19.42 -17.63 4.05
C PRO A 3 19.97 -16.33 3.47
N ILE A 4 19.53 -16.01 2.25
CA ILE A 4 19.88 -14.77 1.55
C ILE A 4 19.56 -13.59 2.48
N ASN A 5 20.59 -12.80 2.78
CA ASN A 5 20.48 -11.61 3.62
C ASN A 5 19.57 -10.59 2.91
N PRO A 6 18.50 -10.07 3.56
CA PRO A 6 17.58 -9.10 2.94
C PRO A 6 18.25 -7.78 2.51
N TYR A 7 19.53 -7.59 2.86
CA TYR A 7 20.37 -6.45 2.51
C TYR A 7 21.38 -6.73 1.39
N ASP A 8 21.24 -7.83 0.63
CA ASP A 8 22.01 -8.03 -0.60
C ASP A 8 21.58 -6.99 -1.65
N THR A 9 22.28 -5.85 -1.66
CA THR A 9 21.93 -4.64 -2.42
C THR A 9 22.50 -4.60 -3.83
N ASP A 10 23.37 -5.53 -4.19
CA ASP A 10 24.20 -5.41 -5.39
C ASP A 10 23.45 -5.59 -6.71
N ASP A 11 22.25 -6.20 -6.69
CA ASP A 11 21.40 -6.40 -7.90
C ASP A 11 20.15 -5.50 -7.97
N ARG A 12 19.93 -4.62 -6.98
CA ARG A 12 18.80 -3.67 -7.06
C ARG A 12 19.16 -2.54 -8.01
N ILE A 13 18.35 -2.38 -9.07
CA ILE A 13 18.30 -1.22 -9.99
C ILE A 13 18.88 0.00 -9.29
N SER A 14 20.08 0.44 -9.72
CA SER A 14 20.87 1.40 -8.95
C SER A 14 20.00 2.59 -8.55
N LYS A 15 20.03 2.96 -7.27
CA LYS A 15 19.30 4.11 -6.71
C LYS A 15 19.48 5.38 -7.58
N GLY A 16 20.64 5.51 -8.23
CA GLY A 16 20.94 6.56 -9.20
C GLY A 16 20.08 6.52 -10.47
N ARG A 17 19.74 5.33 -11.00
CA ARG A 17 18.85 5.21 -12.16
C ARG A 17 17.43 5.63 -11.83
N PHE A 18 16.88 5.18 -10.69
CA PHE A 18 15.54 5.60 -10.27
C PHE A 18 15.47 7.11 -10.02
N ASN A 19 16.41 7.67 -9.26
CA ASN A 19 16.45 9.11 -8.99
C ASN A 19 16.57 9.92 -10.29
N ARG A 20 17.40 9.49 -11.24
CA ARG A 20 17.54 10.18 -12.52
C ARG A 20 16.26 10.14 -13.35
N VAL A 21 15.57 9.00 -13.40
CA VAL A 21 14.29 8.87 -14.10
C VAL A 21 13.21 9.70 -13.41
N PHE A 22 13.17 9.69 -12.08
CA PHE A 22 12.23 10.47 -11.29
C PHE A 22 12.40 11.98 -11.51
N GLU A 23 13.64 12.50 -11.51
CA GLU A 23 13.91 13.92 -11.78
C GLU A 23 13.53 14.32 -13.22
N ILE A 24 13.75 13.45 -14.23
CA ILE A 24 13.30 13.69 -15.62
C ILE A 24 11.77 13.72 -15.70
N LEU A 25 11.08 12.75 -15.07
CA LEU A 25 9.62 12.74 -15.06
C LEU A 25 9.04 13.97 -14.35
N LYS A 26 9.72 14.46 -13.31
CA LYS A 26 9.32 15.63 -12.54
C LYS A 26 9.60 16.95 -13.27
N SER A 27 10.63 17.02 -14.12
CA SER A 27 10.90 18.22 -14.93
C SER A 27 9.99 18.36 -16.14
N ASP A 28 9.56 17.23 -16.70
CA ASP A 28 8.88 17.19 -18.00
C ASP A 28 7.35 17.00 -17.88
N VAL A 29 6.83 16.75 -16.66
CA VAL A 29 5.39 16.49 -16.45
C VAL A 29 4.87 17.14 -15.16
N ILE A 30 3.98 18.12 -15.32
CA ILE A 30 3.09 18.56 -14.23
C ILE A 30 1.85 17.66 -14.24
N TYR A 31 1.63 16.92 -13.15
CA TYR A 31 0.48 16.01 -13.02
C TYR A 31 -0.84 16.78 -13.14
N GLY A 32 -1.63 16.49 -14.17
CA GLY A 32 -2.94 17.12 -14.43
C GLY A 32 -2.95 18.25 -15.46
N ASP A 33 -1.84 18.51 -16.15
CA ASP A 33 -1.78 19.42 -17.29
C ASP A 33 -1.73 18.62 -18.61
N ASP A 34 -2.87 18.56 -19.31
CA ASP A 34 -3.05 17.80 -20.56
C ASP A 34 -2.20 18.33 -21.73
N THR A 35 -1.57 19.50 -21.56
CA THR A 35 -0.70 20.12 -22.58
C THR A 35 0.74 19.61 -22.55
N GLN A 36 1.15 18.94 -21.46
CA GLN A 36 2.49 18.37 -21.31
C GLN A 36 2.48 16.87 -21.60
N GLN A 37 3.14 16.48 -22.69
CA GLN A 37 3.30 15.07 -23.02
C GLN A 37 4.46 14.48 -22.22
N CYS A 38 4.23 13.32 -21.59
CA CYS A 38 5.29 12.52 -20.99
C CYS A 38 6.45 12.35 -21.99
N PRO A 39 7.72 12.48 -21.55
CA PRO A 39 8.86 12.33 -22.43
C PRO A 39 8.81 10.98 -23.14
N SER A 40 9.10 10.99 -24.45
CA SER A 40 9.12 9.77 -25.26
C SER A 40 10.24 8.86 -24.77
N LEU A 41 9.87 7.82 -24.03
CA LEU A 41 10.80 6.80 -23.56
C LEU A 41 11.07 5.83 -24.71
N THR A 42 12.33 5.72 -25.14
CA THR A 42 12.76 4.66 -26.05
C THR A 42 12.55 3.32 -25.35
N PRO A 43 11.63 2.46 -25.82
CA PRO A 43 11.40 1.18 -25.18
C PRO A 43 12.67 0.35 -25.31
N ILE A 44 13.29 0.02 -24.18
CA ILE A 44 14.24 -1.08 -24.16
C ILE A 44 13.43 -2.32 -24.52
N SER A 45 13.92 -3.15 -25.44
CA SER A 45 13.31 -4.45 -25.75
C SER A 45 13.07 -5.18 -24.44
N CYS A 46 11.80 -5.31 -24.07
CA CYS A 46 11.40 -5.94 -22.82
C CYS A 46 11.60 -7.44 -23.02
N PRO A 47 12.45 -8.13 -22.22
CA PRO A 47 12.64 -9.57 -22.36
C PRO A 47 11.38 -10.36 -21.94
N VAL A 48 10.40 -9.68 -21.36
CA VAL A 48 9.12 -10.27 -20.94
C VAL A 48 8.12 -10.24 -22.09
N GLU A 49 7.80 -11.42 -22.59
CA GLU A 49 6.75 -11.67 -23.57
C GLU A 49 5.40 -11.88 -22.87
N ASN A 50 4.31 -11.69 -23.63
CA ASN A 50 2.95 -12.00 -23.18
C ASN A 50 2.49 -11.25 -21.93
N VAL A 51 3.01 -10.04 -21.71
CA VAL A 51 2.59 -9.17 -20.61
C VAL A 51 1.17 -8.66 -20.90
N PRO A 52 0.15 -9.06 -20.12
CA PRO A 52 -1.22 -8.62 -20.33
C PRO A 52 -1.32 -7.13 -20.04
N LYS A 53 -2.03 -6.36 -20.88
CA LYS A 53 -2.25 -4.92 -20.66
C LYS A 53 -3.60 -4.70 -20.00
N GLN A 54 -3.66 -3.73 -19.10
CA GLN A 54 -4.92 -3.29 -18.52
C GLN A 54 -5.68 -2.42 -19.54
N GLU A 55 -6.98 -2.69 -19.69
CA GLU A 55 -7.88 -1.93 -20.57
C GLU A 55 -8.98 -1.17 -19.80
N ASP A 56 -9.19 -1.50 -18.52
CA ASP A 56 -10.14 -0.79 -17.65
C ASP A 56 -9.45 0.31 -16.81
N ALA A 57 -10.24 1.09 -16.07
CA ALA A 57 -9.74 2.20 -15.26
C ALA A 57 -9.46 1.85 -13.77
N PHE A 58 -9.72 0.62 -13.32
CA PHE A 58 -9.82 0.30 -11.89
C PHE A 58 -9.05 -0.96 -11.43
N ASN A 59 -8.45 -1.73 -12.33
CA ASN A 59 -7.65 -2.92 -12.02
C ASN A 59 -6.14 -2.65 -11.94
N CYS A 60 -5.67 -1.41 -12.03
CA CYS A 60 -4.24 -1.10 -12.07
C CYS A 60 -3.44 -1.71 -10.92
N GLY A 61 -3.97 -1.65 -9.70
CA GLY A 61 -3.35 -2.31 -8.54
C GLY A 61 -3.23 -3.82 -8.69
N VAL A 62 -4.24 -4.48 -9.26
CA VAL A 62 -4.26 -5.94 -9.49
C VAL A 62 -3.20 -6.35 -10.53
N TYR A 63 -3.09 -5.60 -11.62
CA TYR A 63 -2.06 -5.83 -12.63
C TYR A 63 -0.65 -5.62 -12.07
N ILE A 64 -0.42 -4.55 -11.29
CA ILE A 64 0.87 -4.29 -10.66
C ILE A 64 1.28 -5.45 -9.75
N ILE A 65 0.35 -5.96 -8.92
CA ILE A 65 0.63 -7.10 -8.02
C ILE A 65 0.93 -8.36 -8.83
N TYR A 66 0.13 -8.65 -9.87
CA TYR A 66 0.37 -9.77 -10.76
C TYR A 66 1.77 -9.70 -11.40
N TYR A 67 2.15 -8.52 -11.91
CA TYR A 67 3.47 -8.33 -12.50
C TYR A 67 4.60 -8.52 -11.49
N ALA A 68 4.43 -8.01 -10.27
CA ALA A 68 5.39 -8.21 -9.19
C ALA A 68 5.57 -9.71 -8.89
N PHE A 69 4.47 -10.46 -8.72
CA PHE A 69 4.53 -11.91 -8.47
C PHE A 69 5.21 -12.65 -9.61
N LYS A 70 4.83 -12.40 -10.87
CA LYS A 70 5.47 -13.03 -12.03
C LYS A 70 6.96 -12.75 -12.13
N THR A 71 7.36 -11.52 -11.84
CA THR A 71 8.76 -11.10 -11.85
C THR A 71 9.55 -11.75 -10.71
N MET A 72 9.02 -11.74 -9.49
CA MET A 72 9.67 -12.35 -8.31
C MET A 72 9.82 -13.87 -8.48
N ASP A 73 8.81 -14.53 -9.02
CA ASP A 73 8.82 -15.97 -9.26
C ASP A 73 9.60 -16.36 -10.54
N SER A 74 10.15 -15.38 -11.27
CA SER A 74 10.79 -15.59 -12.59
C SER A 74 9.91 -16.40 -13.55
N SER A 75 8.59 -16.21 -13.47
CA SER A 75 7.60 -16.98 -14.22
C SER A 75 7.05 -16.19 -15.41
N LYS A 76 6.54 -16.92 -16.40
CA LYS A 76 6.01 -16.31 -17.62
C LYS A 76 4.68 -15.59 -17.35
N PHE A 77 4.49 -14.50 -18.07
CA PHE A 77 3.21 -13.79 -18.14
C PHE A 77 2.26 -14.54 -19.07
N SER A 78 0.96 -14.36 -18.85
CA SER A 78 -0.09 -14.89 -19.71
C SER A 78 -0.98 -13.77 -20.22
N LEU A 79 -1.27 -13.77 -21.52
CA LEU A 79 -2.27 -12.88 -22.12
C LEU A 79 -3.71 -13.25 -21.71
N GLU A 80 -3.92 -14.47 -21.22
CA GLU A 80 -5.20 -14.95 -20.68
C GLU A 80 -5.41 -14.57 -19.22
N PHE A 81 -4.60 -13.64 -18.69
CA PHE A 81 -4.74 -13.15 -17.34
C PHE A 81 -6.10 -12.48 -17.14
N ASP A 82 -6.91 -13.07 -16.24
CA ASP A 82 -8.16 -12.47 -15.79
C ASP A 82 -7.92 -11.70 -14.48
N PRO A 83 -7.99 -10.35 -14.50
CA PRO A 83 -7.78 -9.54 -13.31
C PRO A 83 -8.86 -9.75 -12.25
N ASN A 84 -10.09 -10.12 -12.61
CA ASN A 84 -11.16 -10.35 -11.63
C ASN A 84 -10.93 -11.68 -10.89
N LEU A 85 -10.56 -12.73 -11.62
CA LEU A 85 -10.17 -14.00 -10.99
C LEU A 85 -8.95 -13.81 -10.08
N HIS A 86 -7.95 -13.03 -10.52
CA HIS A 86 -6.79 -12.76 -9.69
C HIS A 86 -7.12 -11.89 -8.47
N ARG A 87 -8.07 -10.96 -8.58
CA ARG A 87 -8.57 -10.17 -7.45
C ARG A 87 -9.19 -11.07 -6.36
N GLU A 88 -10.00 -12.04 -6.75
CA GLU A 88 -10.56 -13.01 -5.78
C GLU A 88 -9.47 -13.87 -5.16
N TYR A 89 -8.47 -14.29 -5.95
CA TYR A 89 -7.28 -14.96 -5.41
C TYR A 89 -6.54 -14.09 -4.38
N LEU A 90 -6.26 -12.81 -4.70
CA LEU A 90 -5.57 -11.90 -3.79
C LEU A 90 -6.36 -11.67 -2.50
N LYS A 91 -7.69 -11.57 -2.60
CA LYS A 91 -8.56 -11.46 -1.43
C LYS A 91 -8.44 -12.69 -0.54
N ALA A 92 -8.55 -13.90 -1.10
CA ALA A 92 -8.38 -15.14 -0.33
C ALA A 92 -6.98 -15.24 0.28
N TYR A 93 -5.94 -14.98 -0.53
CA TYR A 93 -4.55 -14.99 -0.09
C TYR A 93 -4.32 -14.02 1.09
N LEU A 94 -4.81 -12.80 1.00
CA LEU A 94 -4.71 -11.82 2.08
C LEU A 94 -5.45 -12.27 3.33
N LEU A 95 -6.65 -12.84 3.21
CA LEU A 95 -7.39 -13.35 4.36
C LEU A 95 -6.67 -14.53 5.05
N GLU A 96 -5.98 -15.37 4.28
CA GLU A 96 -5.26 -16.54 4.80
C GLU A 96 -3.88 -16.20 5.37
N ASN A 97 -3.21 -15.18 4.84
CA ASN A 97 -1.80 -14.89 5.14
C ASN A 97 -1.57 -13.56 5.86
N SER A 98 -2.57 -12.69 5.97
CA SER A 98 -2.42 -11.46 6.75
C SER A 98 -2.47 -11.76 8.24
N GLU A 99 -1.67 -11.02 9.01
CA GLU A 99 -1.77 -11.06 10.46
C GLU A 99 -3.13 -10.57 10.93
N ASP A 100 -3.61 -11.12 12.05
CA ASP A 100 -4.80 -10.62 12.73
C ASP A 100 -4.52 -9.20 13.25
N MET A 101 -5.05 -8.21 12.54
CA MET A 101 -4.90 -6.80 12.87
C MET A 101 -5.86 -6.33 13.98
N THR A 102 -6.66 -7.23 14.57
CA THR A 102 -7.65 -6.87 15.61
C THR A 102 -7.00 -6.12 16.77
N ASN A 103 -5.77 -6.49 17.15
CA ASN A 103 -5.03 -5.87 18.24
C ASN A 103 -3.97 -4.86 17.78
N ILE A 104 -4.06 -4.36 16.54
CA ILE A 104 -3.14 -3.36 16.00
C ILE A 104 -3.85 -2.02 15.87
N CYS A 105 -3.26 -0.95 16.42
CA CYS A 105 -3.73 0.40 16.14
C CYS A 105 -3.41 0.77 14.68
N LEU A 106 -4.44 0.96 13.84
CA LEU A 106 -4.28 1.25 12.41
C LEU A 106 -3.79 2.68 12.10
N TYR A 107 -3.42 3.44 13.13
CA TYR A 107 -2.80 4.76 13.00
C TYR A 107 -1.29 4.69 13.12
N CYS A 108 -0.76 4.07 14.18
CA CYS A 108 0.68 3.97 14.42
C CYS A 108 1.26 2.60 14.01
N ILE A 109 0.43 1.60 13.77
CA ILE A 109 0.81 0.20 13.48
C ILE A 109 1.49 -0.49 14.68
N TRP A 110 1.22 -0.01 15.90
CA TRP A 110 1.66 -0.66 17.14
C TRP A 110 0.53 -1.50 17.71
N HIS A 111 0.91 -2.54 18.44
CA HIS A 111 -0.02 -3.38 19.17
C HIS A 111 -0.74 -2.55 20.26
N LEU A 112 -2.04 -2.80 20.47
CA LEU A 112 -2.91 -1.96 21.30
C LEU A 112 -2.42 -1.87 22.75
N ASP A 113 -1.85 -2.95 23.30
CA ASP A 113 -1.28 -3.00 24.65
C ASP A 113 -0.23 -1.90 24.92
N LYS A 114 0.49 -1.45 23.89
CA LYS A 114 1.47 -0.35 23.96
C LYS A 114 0.82 1.02 24.22
N HIS A 115 -0.50 1.11 24.08
CA HIS A 115 -1.26 2.34 24.32
C HIS A 115 -1.96 2.38 25.68
N ARG A 116 -1.71 1.39 26.55
CA ARG A 116 -2.16 1.44 27.95
C ARG A 116 -1.49 2.60 28.67
N CYS A 117 -2.28 3.42 29.35
CA CYS A 117 -1.77 4.58 30.09
C CYS A 117 -1.20 4.16 31.44
N GLN A 118 -1.85 3.19 32.09
CA GLN A 118 -1.41 2.57 33.33
C GLN A 118 -1.09 1.08 33.08
N PRO A 119 -0.11 0.50 33.80
CA PRO A 119 0.18 -0.93 33.72
C PRO A 119 -1.04 -1.81 34.01
N ASP A 120 -1.98 -1.29 34.79
CA ASP A 120 -3.15 -1.98 35.31
C ASP A 120 -4.38 -1.83 34.40
N ASP A 121 -4.29 -1.05 33.31
CA ASP A 121 -5.39 -0.84 32.38
C ASP A 121 -5.72 -2.17 31.67
N GLU A 122 -6.92 -2.68 31.91
CA GLU A 122 -7.38 -3.95 31.35
C GLU A 122 -7.64 -3.84 29.83
N TYR A 123 -8.07 -2.66 29.37
CA TYR A 123 -8.42 -2.38 27.98
C TYR A 123 -7.83 -1.06 27.47
N VAL A 124 -7.67 -0.98 26.15
CA VAL A 124 -7.23 0.23 25.44
C VAL A 124 -8.43 0.81 24.74
N GLU A 125 -8.77 2.06 25.06
CA GLU A 125 -9.88 2.73 24.39
C GLU A 125 -9.55 2.96 22.91
N CYS A 126 -10.38 2.39 22.04
CA CYS A 126 -10.26 2.49 20.60
C CYS A 126 -11.49 3.14 20.00
N ILE A 127 -11.28 3.78 18.86
CA ILE A 127 -12.34 4.40 18.08
C ILE A 127 -12.21 4.03 16.60
N SER A 128 -13.34 3.78 15.96
CA SER A 128 -13.40 3.59 14.51
C SER A 128 -13.65 4.90 13.78
N CYS A 129 -12.93 5.17 12.70
CA CYS A 129 -13.23 6.26 11.79
C CYS A 129 -14.57 6.02 11.08
N SER A 130 -15.50 6.97 11.15
CA SER A 130 -16.83 6.88 10.53
C SER A 130 -16.78 6.73 9.01
N LEU A 131 -15.68 7.13 8.35
CA LEU A 131 -15.55 7.05 6.88
C LEU A 131 -14.83 5.79 6.40
N CYS A 132 -13.66 5.46 6.98
CA CYS A 132 -12.81 4.37 6.51
C CYS A 132 -12.81 3.13 7.42
N CYS A 133 -13.59 3.16 8.50
CA CYS A 133 -13.76 2.08 9.47
C CYS A 133 -12.46 1.58 10.13
N ARG A 134 -11.39 2.39 10.09
CA ARG A 134 -10.12 2.05 10.74
C ARG A 134 -10.18 2.31 12.23
N TRP A 135 -9.78 1.31 13.02
CA TRP A 135 -9.68 1.38 14.47
C TRP A 135 -8.37 2.03 14.92
N ILE A 136 -8.49 3.01 15.83
CA ILE A 136 -7.39 3.85 16.30
C ILE A 136 -7.45 3.90 17.82
N ALA A 137 -6.32 3.68 18.50
CA ALA A 137 -6.23 3.91 19.93
C ALA A 137 -6.40 5.41 20.20
N ILE A 138 -7.30 5.79 21.12
CA ILE A 138 -7.58 7.21 21.43
C ILE A 138 -6.31 7.94 21.86
N ASN A 139 -5.36 7.22 22.48
CA ASN A 139 -4.09 7.77 22.90
C ASN A 139 -3.16 8.19 21.75
N CYS A 140 -3.38 7.68 20.53
CA CYS A 140 -2.71 8.14 19.32
C CYS A 140 -3.24 9.48 18.81
N ILE A 141 -4.39 9.94 19.30
CA ILE A 141 -5.00 11.21 18.90
C ILE A 141 -4.42 12.32 19.80
N PRO A 142 -3.92 13.44 19.23
CA PRO A 142 -3.50 14.60 20.01
C PRO A 142 -4.63 15.06 20.95
N LYS A 143 -4.31 15.48 22.18
CA LYS A 143 -5.32 15.78 23.21
C LYS A 143 -6.31 16.86 22.76
N GLU A 144 -5.83 17.85 22.05
CA GLU A 144 -6.58 18.94 21.42
C GLU A 144 -7.60 18.47 20.37
N ASN A 145 -7.38 17.29 19.79
CA ASN A 145 -8.24 16.70 18.76
C ASN A 145 -9.13 15.58 19.34
N ARG A 146 -9.08 15.33 20.65
CA ARG A 146 -9.95 14.36 21.31
C ARG A 146 -11.32 14.96 21.54
N ILE A 147 -12.36 14.20 21.21
CA ILE A 147 -13.76 14.60 21.44
C ILE A 147 -14.22 14.02 22.78
N VAL A 148 -15.05 14.75 23.51
CA VAL A 148 -15.50 14.38 24.87
C VAL A 148 -16.34 13.09 24.88
N ASN A 149 -17.05 12.78 23.80
CA ASN A 149 -17.86 11.56 23.72
C ASN A 149 -17.90 11.01 22.29
N TYR A 150 -17.17 9.93 22.07
CA TYR A 150 -17.11 9.24 20.78
C TYR A 150 -18.24 8.25 20.53
N ALA A 151 -19.11 7.97 21.52
CA ALA A 151 -20.25 7.08 21.33
C ALA A 151 -21.40 7.75 20.53
N ILE A 152 -21.41 9.08 20.48
CA ILE A 152 -22.48 9.87 19.83
C ILE A 152 -21.97 10.81 18.73
N ASN A 153 -20.66 11.01 18.64
CA ASN A 153 -20.06 11.91 17.66
C ASN A 153 -19.27 11.11 16.64
N ASP A 154 -19.39 11.52 15.37
CA ASP A 154 -18.54 10.99 14.31
C ASP A 154 -17.07 11.34 14.56
N PHE A 155 -16.21 10.40 14.22
CA PHE A 155 -14.77 10.60 14.22
C PHE A 155 -14.21 10.37 12.83
N PHE A 156 -13.43 11.33 12.34
CA PHE A 156 -12.71 11.21 11.08
C PHE A 156 -11.22 11.19 11.37
N CYS A 157 -10.56 10.11 10.98
CA CYS A 157 -9.10 10.01 11.12
C CYS A 157 -8.39 11.02 10.22
N LEU A 158 -7.11 11.29 10.49
CA LEU A 158 -6.31 12.27 9.74
C LEU A 158 -6.27 12.04 8.22
N LEU A 159 -6.47 10.79 7.76
CA LEU A 159 -6.52 10.45 6.33
C LEU A 159 -7.91 10.72 5.70
N CYS A 160 -8.92 10.96 6.52
CA CYS A 160 -10.31 11.21 6.11
C CYS A 160 -10.76 12.63 6.42
N GLN A 161 -9.95 13.41 7.13
CA GLN A 161 -10.14 14.84 7.32
C GLN A 161 -9.87 15.55 5.98
N LYS A 162 -10.77 16.45 5.59
CA LYS A 162 -10.64 17.30 4.40
C LYS A 162 -9.97 18.61 4.75
#